data_AF-A0A843GZ69-F1
#
_entry.id   AF-A0A843GZ69-F1
#
_cell.length_a   1.000
_cell.length_b   1.000
_cell.length_c   1.000
_cell.angle_alpha   90.00
_cell.angle_beta   90.00
_cell.angle_gamma   90.00
#
_symmetry.space_group_name_H-M   'P 1'
#
loop_
_entity.id
_entity.type
_entity.pdbx_description
1 polymer ?
#
loop_
_entity_poly.entity_id
_entity_poly.type
_entity_poly.pdbx_seq_one_letter_code
_entity_poly.pdbx_strand_id
1 'polypeptide(L)'
;MVKMIKTRKKGLNASFEDAIIINSQTYIDYLERMKKIALSMFEWVNLPETMNSRYLELCLYYKGQAALLYDEDYGFINTQAADSGYINIYGLPTKINCFSYSYNKMRELYIPNTNLPPEEECILVMNNYQRIPTASTITLYAERLCDAQRACDINIKAQKTPILLLTDKNQELTLRNLYAQYDGNSPVIYGDKNLLNEKPIDSIKTQADFVANDIREYMQGVWNDFLCFIGINNLTEKKERMINTEANTNNELVNMNMQSYLIPRKQACKEFNDKFGLTGTSKAIDVKLRSDLYNIIKENESIVNDYDMEVDNG
;
A
#
# COMPACT_ATOMS: atom_id res chain seq x y z
N MET A 1 3.86 24.02 -22.85
CA MET A 1 2.54 24.35 -23.44
C MET A 1 2.07 23.16 -24.27
N VAL A 2 1.46 22.16 -23.63
CA VAL A 2 1.04 20.92 -24.29
C VAL A 2 -0.34 21.12 -24.90
N LYS A 3 -0.43 21.11 -26.23
CA LYS A 3 -1.70 21.17 -26.96
C LYS A 3 -2.47 19.87 -26.73
N MET A 4 -3.53 19.93 -25.93
CA MET A 4 -4.56 18.88 -25.90
C MET A 4 -5.23 18.81 -27.27
N ILE A 5 -5.03 17.70 -27.97
CA ILE A 5 -5.78 17.36 -29.17
C ILE A 5 -7.19 16.96 -28.70
N LYS A 6 -8.17 17.86 -28.86
CA LYS A 6 -9.60 17.58 -28.68
C LYS A 6 -10.12 16.83 -29.91
N THR A 7 -9.94 15.52 -29.95
CA THR A 7 -10.70 14.67 -30.87
C THR A 7 -12.05 14.34 -30.22
N ARG A 8 -13.06 15.17 -30.50
CA ARG A 8 -14.46 14.92 -30.10
C ARG A 8 -14.98 13.69 -30.85
N LYS A 9 -14.92 12.50 -30.24
CA LYS A 9 -15.68 11.34 -30.71
C LYS A 9 -17.15 11.55 -30.34
N LYS A 10 -18.01 11.54 -31.36
CA LYS A 10 -19.48 11.59 -31.24
C LYS A 10 -19.99 10.43 -30.39
N GLY A 11 -20.67 10.74 -29.28
CA GLY A 11 -21.77 9.91 -28.78
C GLY A 11 -21.54 9.02 -27.55
N LEU A 12 -20.35 9.00 -26.92
CA LEU A 12 -20.17 8.33 -25.62
C LEU A 12 -19.91 9.35 -24.50
N ASN A 13 -20.94 9.52 -23.66
CA ASN A 13 -20.92 9.76 -22.21
C ASN A 13 -19.70 10.46 -21.59
N ALA A 14 -19.64 11.79 -21.60
CA ALA A 14 -18.71 12.57 -20.75
C ALA A 14 -18.78 12.12 -19.27
N SER A 15 -19.97 11.81 -18.77
CA SER A 15 -20.18 11.28 -17.41
C SER A 15 -19.52 9.91 -17.15
N PHE A 16 -19.30 9.09 -18.17
CA PHE A 16 -18.65 7.78 -18.03
C PHE A 16 -17.13 7.93 -18.04
N GLU A 17 -16.60 8.81 -18.92
CA GLU A 17 -15.18 9.15 -18.93
C GLU A 17 -14.76 9.81 -17.61
N ASP A 18 -15.57 10.73 -17.08
CA ASP A 18 -15.35 11.37 -15.79
C ASP A 18 -15.34 10.34 -14.64
N ALA A 19 -16.23 9.35 -14.67
CA ALA A 19 -16.26 8.28 -13.67
C ALA A 19 -14.99 7.41 -13.71
N ILE A 20 -14.51 7.04 -14.91
CA ILE A 20 -13.27 6.27 -15.06
C ILE A 20 -12.07 7.03 -14.50
N ILE A 21 -11.98 8.33 -14.79
CA ILE A 21 -10.87 9.18 -14.32
C ILE A 21 -10.88 9.27 -12.80
N ILE A 22 -12.03 9.55 -12.19
CA ILE A 22 -12.16 9.68 -10.73
C ILE A 22 -11.87 8.34 -10.04
N ASN A 23 -12.36 7.22 -10.57
CA ASN A 23 -12.07 5.90 -10.02
C ASN A 23 -10.56 5.63 -10.03
N SER A 24 -9.91 5.91 -11.17
CA SER A 24 -8.46 5.71 -11.33
C SER A 24 -7.66 6.61 -10.37
N GLN A 25 -8.04 7.88 -10.25
CA GLN A 25 -7.40 8.82 -9.32
C GLN A 25 -7.58 8.42 -7.85
N THR A 26 -8.79 7.96 -7.48
CA THR A 26 -9.09 7.49 -6.12
C THR A 26 -8.24 6.29 -5.75
N TYR A 27 -8.16 5.30 -6.66
CA TYR A 27 -7.32 4.13 -6.48
C TYR A 27 -5.84 4.49 -6.33
N ILE A 28 -5.32 5.36 -7.21
CA ILE A 28 -3.93 5.81 -7.15
C ILE A 28 -3.63 6.55 -5.83
N ASP A 29 -4.54 7.38 -5.33
CA ASP A 29 -4.36 8.06 -4.04
C ASP A 29 -4.18 7.07 -2.89
N TYR A 30 -5.09 6.09 -2.75
CA TYR A 30 -4.99 5.06 -1.71
C TYR A 30 -3.70 4.24 -1.85
N LEU A 31 -3.39 3.79 -3.06
CA LEU A 31 -2.19 3.01 -3.35
C LEU A 31 -0.91 3.78 -2.96
N GLU A 32 -0.78 5.03 -3.38
CA GLU A 32 0.41 5.83 -3.11
C GLU A 32 0.53 6.23 -1.63
N ARG A 33 -0.59 6.45 -0.93
CA ARG A 33 -0.58 6.67 0.53
C ARG A 33 -0.09 5.43 1.28
N MET A 34 -0.64 4.26 0.97
CA MET A 34 -0.23 3.00 1.59
C MET A 34 1.23 2.64 1.28
N LYS A 35 1.66 2.84 0.02
CA LYS A 35 3.05 2.65 -0.41
C LYS A 35 4.03 3.53 0.35
N LYS A 36 3.72 4.81 0.57
CA LYS A 36 4.57 5.71 1.36
C LYS A 36 4.77 5.20 2.79
N ILE A 37 3.71 4.69 3.40
CA ILE A 37 3.77 4.10 4.75
C ILE A 37 4.66 2.85 4.71
N ALA A 38 4.39 1.90 3.81
CA ALA A 38 5.15 0.66 3.71
C ALA A 38 6.66 0.89 3.48
N LEU A 39 7.03 1.84 2.60
CA LEU A 39 8.42 2.18 2.32
C LEU A 39 9.13 2.94 3.46
N SER A 40 8.40 3.41 4.47
CA SER A 40 8.94 4.19 5.58
C SER A 40 9.23 3.38 6.84
N MET A 41 8.85 2.10 6.87
CA MET A 41 8.91 1.24 8.06
C MET A 41 10.34 0.93 8.53
N PHE A 42 11.23 0.65 7.59
CA PHE A 42 12.58 0.16 7.87
C PHE A 42 13.61 1.27 7.75
N GLU A 43 14.59 1.23 8.64
CA GLU A 43 15.77 2.10 8.63
C GLU A 43 17.02 1.21 8.56
N TRP A 44 17.78 1.38 7.48
CA TRP A 44 19.06 0.71 7.29
C TRP A 44 20.15 1.51 8.00
N VAL A 45 20.92 0.83 8.84
CA VAL A 45 21.99 1.39 9.68
C VAL A 45 23.34 0.99 9.07
N ASN A 46 24.28 1.94 9.02
CA ASN A 46 25.63 1.76 8.50
C ASN A 46 25.71 1.25 7.05
N LEU A 47 24.64 1.40 6.27
CA LEU A 47 24.66 1.05 4.85
C LEU A 47 25.76 1.88 4.15
N PRO A 48 26.66 1.25 3.36
CA PRO A 48 27.71 1.97 2.64
C PRO A 48 27.17 3.16 1.85
N GLU A 49 27.93 4.26 1.76
CA GLU A 49 27.48 5.50 1.08
C GLU A 49 27.15 5.29 -0.41
N THR A 50 27.75 4.28 -1.03
CA THR A 50 27.51 3.88 -2.42
C THR A 50 26.20 3.10 -2.61
N MET A 51 25.61 2.58 -1.53
CA MET A 51 24.32 1.90 -1.53
C MET A 51 23.17 2.87 -1.23
N ASN A 52 22.00 2.59 -1.79
CA ASN A 52 20.81 3.42 -1.68
C ASN A 52 19.67 2.66 -0.98
N SER A 53 19.41 2.99 0.28
CA SER A 53 18.35 2.38 1.11
C SER A 53 16.95 2.55 0.52
N ARG A 54 16.63 3.74 -0.02
CA ARG A 54 15.34 4.01 -0.69
C ARG A 54 15.13 3.07 -1.88
N TYR A 55 16.16 2.84 -2.69
CA TYR A 55 16.07 1.95 -3.84
C TYR A 55 16.00 0.48 -3.41
N LEU A 56 16.70 0.10 -2.34
CA LEU A 56 16.65 -1.24 -1.75
C LEU A 56 15.22 -1.60 -1.33
N GLU A 57 14.58 -0.75 -0.52
CA GLU A 57 13.19 -0.98 -0.10
C GLU A 57 12.20 -0.92 -1.27
N LEU A 58 12.46 -0.10 -2.28
CA LEU A 58 11.65 -0.08 -3.51
C LEU A 58 11.71 -1.41 -4.27
N CYS A 59 12.88 -2.04 -4.33
CA CYS A 59 13.06 -3.35 -4.94
C CYS A 59 12.29 -4.43 -4.15
N LEU A 60 12.42 -4.43 -2.83
CA LEU A 60 11.69 -5.35 -1.95
C LEU A 60 10.17 -5.18 -2.08
N TYR A 61 9.70 -3.94 -2.15
CA TYR A 61 8.28 -3.62 -2.31
C TYR A 61 7.69 -4.15 -3.63
N TYR A 62 8.36 -3.91 -4.77
CA TYR A 62 7.83 -4.26 -6.09
C TYR A 62 8.21 -5.64 -6.61
N LYS A 63 9.36 -6.17 -6.19
CA LYS A 63 9.94 -7.41 -6.71
C LYS A 63 10.06 -8.50 -5.65
N GLY A 64 9.87 -8.17 -4.38
CA GLY A 64 9.96 -9.12 -3.28
C GLY A 64 11.39 -9.55 -2.93
N GLN A 65 12.38 -9.07 -3.69
CA GLN A 65 13.78 -9.36 -3.49
C GLN A 65 14.70 -8.28 -4.07
N ALA A 66 15.91 -8.22 -3.56
CA ALA A 66 17.01 -7.37 -4.01
C ALA A 66 18.35 -8.08 -3.79
N ALA A 67 19.44 -7.53 -4.31
CA ALA A 67 20.78 -8.06 -4.09
C ALA A 67 21.71 -7.00 -3.48
N LEU A 68 22.57 -7.41 -2.56
CA LEU A 68 23.75 -6.66 -2.11
C LEU A 68 24.98 -7.31 -2.71
N LEU A 69 25.90 -6.51 -3.27
CA LEU A 69 27.13 -7.03 -3.84
C LEU A 69 28.26 -6.00 -3.80
N TYR A 70 29.46 -6.49 -4.04
CA TYR A 70 30.63 -5.67 -4.34
C TYR A 70 30.90 -5.70 -5.85
N ASP A 71 31.20 -4.55 -6.42
CA ASP A 71 31.61 -4.41 -7.82
C ASP A 71 32.88 -3.57 -7.88
N GLU A 72 33.84 -3.95 -8.73
CA GLU A 72 35.13 -3.25 -8.83
C GLU A 72 34.99 -1.78 -9.24
N ASP A 73 34.01 -1.47 -10.09
CA ASP A 73 33.82 -0.13 -10.64
C ASP A 73 33.03 0.78 -9.67
N TYR A 74 32.13 0.21 -8.87
CA TYR A 74 31.14 0.95 -8.07
C TYR A 74 31.30 0.76 -6.55
N GLY A 75 32.16 -0.16 -6.11
CA GLY A 75 32.25 -0.59 -4.72
C GLY A 75 31.00 -1.37 -4.29
N PHE A 76 30.52 -1.11 -3.07
CA PHE A 76 29.32 -1.75 -2.55
C PHE A 76 28.05 -1.17 -3.17
N ILE A 77 27.24 -2.00 -3.81
CA ILE A 77 25.98 -1.56 -4.43
C ILE A 77 24.82 -2.49 -4.10
N ASN A 78 23.60 -1.96 -4.21
CA ASN A 78 22.37 -2.73 -4.12
C ASN A 78 21.58 -2.63 -5.42
N THR A 79 21.07 -3.76 -5.90
CA THR A 79 20.40 -3.87 -7.20
C THR A 79 19.08 -4.62 -7.10
N GLN A 80 18.30 -4.63 -8.19
CA GLN A 80 17.26 -5.63 -8.35
C GLN A 80 17.92 -7.01 -8.50
N ALA A 81 17.15 -8.04 -8.15
CA ALA A 81 17.54 -9.43 -8.25
C ALA A 81 16.50 -10.20 -9.08
N ALA A 82 16.98 -10.97 -10.06
CA ALA A 82 16.18 -11.97 -10.75
C ALA A 82 16.86 -13.33 -10.67
N ASP A 83 16.06 -14.35 -10.37
CA ASP A 83 16.51 -15.73 -10.17
C ASP A 83 17.11 -16.28 -11.48
N SER A 84 18.24 -16.96 -11.36
CA SER A 84 18.97 -17.56 -12.47
C SER A 84 19.69 -18.84 -12.03
N GLY A 85 20.19 -19.62 -12.99
CA GLY A 85 20.90 -20.86 -12.71
C GLY A 85 19.98 -21.99 -12.27
N TYR A 86 20.50 -22.87 -11.41
CA TYR A 86 19.76 -24.02 -10.87
C TYR A 86 19.11 -23.66 -9.53
N ILE A 87 18.22 -24.53 -9.05
CA ILE A 87 17.65 -24.40 -7.70
C ILE A 87 18.46 -25.30 -6.77
N ASN A 88 18.95 -24.74 -5.66
CA ASN A 88 19.68 -25.48 -4.64
C ASN A 88 18.73 -26.34 -3.79
N ILE A 89 19.28 -27.13 -2.87
CA ILE A 89 18.50 -28.04 -2.00
C ILE A 89 17.49 -27.32 -1.09
N TYR A 90 17.61 -26.00 -0.92
CA TYR A 90 16.73 -25.17 -0.11
C TYR A 90 15.74 -24.34 -0.93
N GLY A 91 15.64 -24.55 -2.24
CA GLY A 91 14.70 -23.82 -3.09
C GLY A 91 15.17 -22.42 -3.50
N LEU A 92 16.44 -22.06 -3.27
CA LEU A 92 17.03 -20.80 -3.71
C LEU A 92 17.78 -20.97 -5.03
N PRO A 93 17.78 -19.94 -5.91
CA PRO A 93 18.58 -19.98 -7.12
C PRO A 93 20.07 -19.99 -6.79
N THR A 94 20.88 -20.71 -7.59
CA THR A 94 22.34 -20.72 -7.43
C THR A 94 22.97 -19.44 -7.96
N LYS A 95 22.32 -18.75 -8.90
CA LYS A 95 22.78 -17.49 -9.48
C LYS A 95 21.70 -16.42 -9.43
N ILE A 96 22.12 -15.18 -9.30
CA ILE A 96 21.24 -14.02 -9.39
C ILE A 96 21.70 -13.16 -10.55
N ASN A 97 20.76 -12.75 -11.40
CA ASN A 97 20.99 -11.63 -12.29
C ASN A 97 20.80 -10.34 -11.49
N CYS A 98 21.90 -9.66 -11.20
CA CYS A 98 21.94 -8.39 -10.49
C CYS A 98 21.84 -7.27 -11.52
N PHE A 99 20.73 -6.54 -11.53
CA PHE A 99 20.50 -5.50 -12.53
C PHE A 99 19.90 -4.21 -11.97
N SER A 100 20.21 -3.10 -12.65
CA SER A 100 19.70 -1.75 -12.41
C SER A 100 19.67 -1.00 -13.74
N TYR A 101 19.35 0.30 -13.73
CA TYR A 101 19.19 1.10 -14.96
C TYR A 101 20.41 1.08 -15.90
N SER A 102 21.62 0.98 -15.35
CA SER A 102 22.87 0.97 -16.13
C SER A 102 23.84 -0.11 -15.66
N TYR A 103 23.32 -1.13 -14.96
CA TYR A 103 24.10 -2.22 -14.42
C TYR A 103 23.40 -3.54 -14.71
N ASN A 104 24.14 -4.54 -15.17
CA ASN A 104 23.61 -5.88 -15.41
C ASN A 104 24.77 -6.86 -15.35
N LYS A 105 24.84 -7.66 -14.29
CA LYS A 105 25.85 -8.71 -14.16
C LYS A 105 25.24 -9.92 -13.45
N MET A 106 25.64 -11.11 -13.88
CA MET A 106 25.29 -12.36 -13.20
C MET A 106 26.27 -12.59 -12.05
N ARG A 107 25.76 -13.04 -10.90
CA ARG A 107 26.52 -13.33 -9.69
C ARG A 107 26.09 -14.69 -9.13
N GLU A 108 27.02 -15.40 -8.53
CA GLU A 108 26.68 -16.56 -7.71
C GLU A 108 25.99 -16.08 -6.43
N LEU A 109 25.01 -16.85 -5.94
CA LEU A 109 24.41 -16.58 -4.64
C LEU A 109 25.42 -16.94 -3.55
N TYR A 110 25.68 -16.00 -2.65
CA TYR A 110 26.51 -16.24 -1.48
C TYR A 110 25.90 -17.35 -0.61
N ILE A 111 26.71 -18.34 -0.28
CA ILE A 111 26.36 -19.40 0.67
C ILE A 111 27.46 -19.40 1.74
N PRO A 112 27.13 -19.43 3.03
CA PRO A 112 28.15 -19.50 4.07
C PRO A 112 29.15 -20.65 3.81
N ASN A 113 30.44 -20.36 3.99
CA ASN A 113 31.58 -21.25 3.72
C ASN A 113 31.95 -21.46 2.23
N THR A 114 31.43 -20.64 1.30
CA THR A 114 32.00 -20.55 -0.05
C THR A 114 33.20 -19.59 -0.07
N ASN A 115 34.27 -19.99 -0.74
CA ASN A 115 35.51 -19.20 -0.89
C ASN A 115 35.59 -18.47 -2.25
N LEU A 116 34.45 -18.07 -2.81
CA LEU A 116 34.45 -17.30 -4.06
C LEU A 116 34.88 -15.84 -3.82
N PRO A 117 35.51 -15.21 -4.82
CA PRO A 117 35.85 -13.80 -4.74
C PRO A 117 34.61 -12.90 -4.56
N PRO A 118 34.70 -11.81 -3.77
CA PRO A 118 33.56 -10.92 -3.51
C PRO A 118 32.88 -10.34 -4.75
N GLU A 119 33.64 -10.13 -5.84
CA GLU A 119 33.17 -9.59 -7.11
C GLU A 119 32.35 -10.59 -7.94
N GLU A 120 32.36 -11.88 -7.59
CA GLU A 120 31.62 -12.94 -8.28
C GLU A 120 30.31 -13.32 -7.55
N GLU A 121 30.18 -12.94 -6.28
CA GLU A 121 29.04 -13.30 -5.43
C GLU A 121 28.10 -12.11 -5.15
N CYS A 122 26.89 -12.44 -4.75
CA CYS A 122 25.92 -11.49 -4.23
C CYS A 122 25.12 -12.09 -3.08
N ILE A 123 24.60 -11.24 -2.22
CA ILE A 123 23.75 -11.61 -1.09
C ILE A 123 22.31 -11.26 -1.43
N LEU A 124 21.41 -12.23 -1.26
CA LEU A 124 20.00 -12.06 -1.55
C LEU A 124 19.29 -11.41 -0.36
N VAL A 125 18.71 -10.24 -0.59
CA VAL A 125 17.79 -9.61 0.38
C VAL A 125 16.37 -10.01 0.01
N MET A 126 15.71 -10.72 0.90
CA MET A 126 14.32 -11.17 0.70
C MET A 126 13.36 -10.21 1.40
N ASN A 127 12.22 -9.90 0.77
CA ASN A 127 11.20 -9.04 1.38
C ASN A 127 10.47 -9.75 2.52
N ASN A 128 10.16 -11.03 2.31
CA ASN A 128 9.65 -12.00 3.27
C ASN A 128 10.24 -13.38 2.88
N TYR A 129 10.04 -14.42 3.69
CA TYR A 129 10.58 -15.76 3.42
C TYR A 129 10.17 -16.35 2.05
N GLN A 130 9.06 -15.89 1.48
CA GLN A 130 8.58 -16.35 0.16
C GLN A 130 9.06 -15.45 -0.99
N ARG A 131 9.78 -14.36 -0.71
CA ARG A 131 10.22 -13.35 -1.68
C ARG A 131 9.05 -12.72 -2.45
N ILE A 132 7.89 -12.61 -1.78
CA ILE A 132 6.68 -12.05 -2.38
C ILE A 132 6.72 -10.51 -2.25
N PRO A 133 6.43 -9.75 -3.32
CA PRO A 133 6.32 -8.29 -3.26
C PRO A 133 5.21 -7.83 -2.31
N THR A 134 5.43 -6.75 -1.55
CA THR A 134 4.37 -6.13 -0.73
C THR A 134 3.32 -5.41 -1.59
N ALA A 135 3.72 -4.96 -2.79
CA ALA A 135 2.85 -4.19 -3.69
C ALA A 135 1.56 -4.95 -4.11
N SER A 136 1.64 -6.28 -4.25
CA SER A 136 0.50 -7.10 -4.69
C SER A 136 -0.64 -7.05 -3.68
N THR A 137 -0.35 -7.23 -2.40
CA THR A 137 -1.37 -7.17 -1.33
C THR A 137 -1.91 -5.76 -1.14
N ILE A 138 -1.04 -4.73 -1.19
CA ILE A 138 -1.47 -3.34 -1.03
C ILE A 138 -2.41 -2.90 -2.16
N THR A 139 -2.21 -3.41 -3.38
CA THR A 139 -3.11 -3.17 -4.51
C THR A 139 -4.55 -3.62 -4.19
N LEU A 140 -4.72 -4.77 -3.53
CA LEU A 140 -6.04 -5.28 -3.16
C LEU A 140 -6.72 -4.43 -2.09
N TYR A 141 -5.97 -3.92 -1.11
CA TYR A 141 -6.52 -2.98 -0.12
C TYR A 141 -6.95 -1.66 -0.77
N ALA A 142 -6.14 -1.13 -1.69
CA ALA A 142 -6.47 0.09 -2.43
C ALA A 142 -7.71 -0.08 -3.32
N GLU A 143 -7.90 -1.24 -3.95
CA GLU A 143 -9.10 -1.57 -4.74
C GLU A 143 -10.36 -1.56 -3.87
N ARG A 144 -10.34 -2.28 -2.73
CA ARG A 144 -11.48 -2.31 -1.78
C ARG A 144 -11.87 -0.92 -1.28
N LEU A 145 -10.88 -0.09 -0.93
CA LEU A 145 -11.13 1.28 -0.47
C LEU A 145 -11.65 2.18 -1.59
N CYS A 146 -11.16 2.01 -2.82
CA CYS A 146 -11.67 2.74 -3.96
C CYS A 146 -13.15 2.43 -4.17
N ASP A 147 -13.52 1.15 -4.24
CA ASP A 147 -14.91 0.73 -4.45
C ASP A 147 -15.84 1.22 -3.34
N ALA A 148 -15.43 1.07 -2.08
CA ALA A 148 -16.18 1.58 -0.93
C ALA A 148 -16.35 3.10 -0.98
N GLN A 149 -15.30 3.85 -1.30
CA GLN A 149 -15.39 5.31 -1.45
C GLN A 149 -16.35 5.69 -2.58
N ARG A 150 -16.32 4.99 -3.72
CA ARG A 150 -17.25 5.27 -4.83
C ARG A 150 -18.70 4.98 -4.43
N ALA A 151 -18.95 3.88 -3.70
CA ALA A 151 -20.27 3.56 -3.16
C ALA A 151 -20.75 4.63 -2.17
N CYS A 152 -19.86 5.10 -1.29
CA CYS A 152 -20.14 6.18 -0.33
C CYS A 152 -20.52 7.48 -1.05
N ASP A 153 -19.74 7.89 -2.06
CA ASP A 153 -20.01 9.09 -2.86
C ASP A 153 -21.36 9.01 -3.58
N ILE A 154 -21.72 7.84 -4.11
CA ILE A 154 -23.03 7.61 -4.76
C ILE A 154 -24.17 7.69 -3.72
N ASN A 155 -24.01 7.09 -2.54
CA ASN A 155 -25.03 7.15 -1.48
C ASN A 155 -25.27 8.60 -1.01
N ILE A 156 -24.20 9.37 -0.80
CA ILE A 156 -24.28 10.79 -0.43
C ILE A 156 -24.96 11.61 -1.53
N LYS A 157 -24.63 11.35 -2.81
CA LYS A 157 -25.28 12.03 -3.94
C LYS A 157 -26.77 11.66 -4.04
N ALA A 158 -27.16 10.42 -3.77
CA ALA A 158 -28.56 10.00 -3.77
C ALA A 158 -29.41 10.78 -2.74
N GLN A 159 -28.81 11.20 -1.62
CA GLN A 159 -29.50 12.06 -0.64
C GLN A 159 -29.86 13.44 -1.19
N LYS A 160 -29.15 13.93 -2.22
CA LYS A 160 -29.45 15.22 -2.84
C LYS A 160 -30.71 15.16 -3.71
N THR A 161 -31.06 13.99 -4.26
CA THR A 161 -32.16 13.84 -5.23
C THR A 161 -33.10 12.68 -4.85
N PRO A 162 -33.89 12.82 -3.77
CA PRO A 162 -34.73 11.73 -3.25
C PRO A 162 -36.03 11.49 -4.06
N ILE A 163 -36.31 12.32 -5.07
CA ILE A 163 -37.58 12.31 -5.81
C ILE A 163 -37.29 12.29 -7.31
N LEU A 164 -37.88 11.34 -8.04
CA LEU A 164 -37.92 11.33 -9.49
C LEU A 164 -39.27 11.89 -9.96
N LEU A 165 -39.24 12.89 -10.85
CA LEU A 165 -40.43 13.52 -11.40
C LEU A 165 -40.81 12.89 -12.74
N LEU A 166 -42.05 12.40 -12.86
CA LEU A 166 -42.62 11.94 -14.13
C LEU A 166 -43.37 13.08 -14.80
N THR A 167 -43.10 13.31 -16.09
CA THR A 167 -43.73 14.37 -16.87
C THR A 167 -43.85 13.96 -18.35
N ASP A 168 -44.77 14.61 -19.06
CA ASP A 168 -44.90 14.45 -20.51
C ASP A 168 -43.73 15.11 -21.26
N LYS A 169 -43.33 14.55 -22.40
CA LYS A 169 -42.13 14.93 -23.18
C LYS A 169 -42.08 16.41 -23.57
N ASN A 170 -43.24 17.06 -23.70
CA ASN A 170 -43.36 18.48 -24.01
C ASN A 170 -42.91 19.39 -22.86
N GLN A 171 -42.91 18.89 -21.62
CA GLN A 171 -42.56 19.65 -20.41
C GLN A 171 -41.17 19.30 -19.86
N GLU A 172 -40.48 18.33 -20.50
CA GLU A 172 -39.17 17.83 -20.09
C GLU A 172 -38.10 18.94 -20.01
N LEU A 173 -38.06 19.85 -21.00
CA LEU A 173 -37.06 20.93 -21.04
C LEU A 173 -37.24 21.92 -19.88
N THR A 174 -38.49 22.27 -19.55
CA THR A 174 -38.82 23.16 -18.44
C THR A 174 -38.46 22.51 -17.10
N LEU A 175 -38.80 21.23 -16.93
CA LEU A 175 -38.45 20.47 -15.72
C LEU A 175 -36.95 20.26 -15.56
N ARG A 176 -36.19 20.01 -16.64
CA ARG A 176 -34.71 19.94 -16.59
C ARG A 176 -34.08 21.25 -16.13
N ASN A 177 -34.56 22.40 -16.61
CA ASN A 177 -34.05 23.70 -16.17
C ASN A 177 -34.37 23.98 -14.70
N LEU A 178 -35.55 23.56 -14.23
CA LEU A 178 -35.92 23.62 -12.81
C LEU A 178 -35.05 22.69 -11.96
N TYR A 179 -34.81 21.46 -12.41
CA TYR A 179 -33.96 20.49 -11.70
C TYR A 179 -32.48 20.90 -11.67
N ALA A 180 -31.99 21.63 -12.69
CA ALA A 180 -30.65 22.21 -12.67
C ALA A 180 -30.48 23.28 -11.58
N GLN A 181 -31.57 23.96 -11.17
CA GLN A 181 -31.55 24.88 -10.02
C GLN A 181 -31.59 24.14 -8.67
N TYR A 182 -32.15 22.92 -8.65
CA TYR A 182 -32.19 22.06 -7.46
C TYR A 182 -30.81 21.59 -7.01
N ASP A 183 -29.89 21.32 -7.95
CA ASP A 183 -28.48 21.00 -7.66
C ASP A 183 -27.74 22.16 -6.95
N GLY A 184 -28.31 23.37 -6.99
CA GLY A 184 -27.87 24.56 -6.25
C GLY A 184 -28.33 24.63 -4.79
N ASN A 185 -28.80 23.53 -4.17
CA ASN A 185 -29.34 23.48 -2.80
C ASN A 185 -30.51 24.44 -2.52
N SER A 186 -31.27 24.84 -3.55
CA SER A 186 -32.44 25.73 -3.40
C SER A 186 -33.75 24.97 -3.68
N PRO A 187 -34.79 25.13 -2.86
CA PRO A 187 -36.07 24.47 -3.10
C PRO A 187 -36.70 24.98 -4.40
N VAL A 188 -37.07 24.05 -5.28
CA VAL A 188 -37.77 24.35 -6.52
C VAL A 188 -39.27 24.35 -6.24
N ILE A 189 -39.90 25.53 -6.31
CA ILE A 189 -41.36 25.68 -6.22
C ILE A 189 -41.86 26.09 -7.60
N TYR A 190 -42.63 25.23 -8.26
CA TYR A 190 -43.26 25.52 -9.55
C TYR A 190 -44.77 25.33 -9.42
N GLY A 191 -45.54 26.37 -9.75
CA GLY A 191 -47.00 26.34 -9.72
C GLY A 191 -47.59 27.09 -10.92
N ASP A 192 -48.20 26.36 -11.84
CA ASP A 192 -48.99 26.92 -12.92
C ASP A 192 -50.43 26.37 -12.83
N LYS A 193 -51.41 27.28 -12.79
CA LYS A 193 -52.84 26.97 -12.64
C LYS A 193 -53.40 26.17 -13.82
N ASN A 194 -52.79 26.27 -15.01
CA ASN A 194 -53.25 25.55 -16.19
C ASN A 194 -52.69 24.12 -16.29
N LEU A 195 -51.54 23.84 -15.66
CA LEU A 195 -50.88 22.54 -15.68
C LEU A 195 -51.46 21.52 -14.69
N LEU A 196 -52.01 22.00 -13.57
CA LEU A 196 -52.59 21.15 -12.52
C LEU A 196 -53.88 20.44 -12.96
N ASN A 197 -54.48 20.83 -14.10
CA ASN A 197 -55.81 20.38 -14.51
C ASN A 197 -55.81 19.20 -15.50
N GLU A 198 -54.69 18.85 -16.16
CA GLU A 198 -54.74 17.84 -17.24
C GLU A 198 -54.03 16.52 -16.94
N LYS A 199 -52.93 16.48 -16.17
CA LYS A 199 -52.39 15.25 -15.54
C LYS A 199 -51.55 15.60 -14.31
N PRO A 200 -51.72 14.91 -13.17
CA PRO A 200 -50.90 15.15 -11.99
C PRO A 200 -49.43 14.83 -12.27
N ILE A 201 -48.52 15.68 -11.79
CA ILE A 201 -47.09 15.34 -11.72
C ILE A 201 -46.98 14.19 -10.72
N ASP A 202 -46.68 12.99 -11.21
CA ASP A 202 -46.41 11.84 -10.36
C ASP A 202 -44.95 11.86 -9.93
N SER A 203 -44.74 11.74 -8.61
CA SER A 203 -43.42 11.62 -8.01
C SER A 203 -43.16 10.16 -7.64
N ILE A 204 -42.10 9.56 -8.18
CA ILE A 204 -41.58 8.30 -7.66
C ILE A 204 -40.61 8.65 -6.53
N LYS A 205 -40.87 8.15 -5.32
CA LYS A 205 -39.91 8.24 -4.21
C LYS A 205 -38.72 7.34 -4.53
N THR A 206 -37.57 7.92 -4.78
CA THR A 206 -36.29 7.21 -4.98
C THR A 206 -35.41 7.33 -3.73
N GLN A 207 -36.05 7.39 -2.56
CA GLN A 207 -35.34 7.50 -1.28
C GLN A 207 -34.40 6.30 -1.12
N ALA A 208 -33.12 6.60 -0.96
CA ALA A 208 -32.10 5.63 -0.60
C ALA A 208 -31.75 5.83 0.87
N ASP A 209 -31.66 4.75 1.64
CA ASP A 209 -31.24 4.82 3.03
C ASP A 209 -29.82 5.40 3.12
N PHE A 210 -29.59 6.23 4.13
CA PHE A 210 -28.28 6.83 4.36
C PHE A 210 -27.36 5.82 5.04
N VAL A 211 -26.60 5.09 4.22
CA VAL A 211 -25.63 4.05 4.67
C VAL A 211 -24.17 4.53 4.54
N ALA A 212 -23.93 5.80 4.22
CA ALA A 212 -22.59 6.34 4.08
C ALA A 212 -21.75 6.25 5.37
N ASN A 213 -22.39 6.27 6.54
CA ASN A 213 -21.72 6.05 7.83
C ASN A 213 -21.17 4.62 7.93
N ASP A 214 -21.99 3.62 7.63
CA ASP A 214 -21.61 2.20 7.68
C ASP A 214 -20.50 1.91 6.66
N ILE A 215 -20.57 2.51 5.47
CA ILE A 215 -19.51 2.40 4.46
C ILE A 215 -18.21 3.03 4.97
N ARG A 216 -18.27 4.17 5.66
CA ARG A 216 -17.08 4.79 6.27
C ARG A 216 -16.46 3.92 7.35
N GLU A 217 -17.28 3.26 8.16
CA GLU A 217 -16.82 2.31 9.17
C GLU A 217 -16.13 1.10 8.54
N TYR A 218 -16.73 0.53 7.48
CA TYR A 218 -16.09 -0.52 6.67
C TYR A 218 -14.72 -0.07 6.13
N MET A 219 -14.63 1.14 5.56
CA MET A 219 -13.36 1.67 5.06
C MET A 219 -12.30 1.84 6.15
N GLN A 220 -12.72 2.25 7.36
CA GLN A 220 -11.82 2.31 8.50
C GLN A 220 -11.34 0.91 8.88
N GLY A 221 -12.22 -0.10 8.88
CA GLY A 221 -11.83 -1.51 9.08
C GLY A 221 -10.78 -1.97 8.07
N VAL A 222 -11.01 -1.73 6.77
CA VAL A 222 -10.05 -2.10 5.71
C VAL A 222 -8.69 -1.38 5.88
N TRP A 223 -8.70 -0.12 6.31
CA TRP A 223 -7.47 0.62 6.59
C TRP A 223 -6.73 0.06 7.81
N ASN A 224 -7.46 -0.29 8.87
CA ASN A 224 -6.91 -0.90 10.08
C ASN A 224 -6.28 -2.27 9.77
N ASP A 225 -6.95 -3.10 8.96
CA ASP A 225 -6.43 -4.38 8.50
C ASP A 225 -5.12 -4.21 7.72
N PHE A 226 -5.03 -3.20 6.86
CA PHE A 226 -3.80 -2.84 6.17
C PHE A 226 -2.67 -2.49 7.15
N LEU A 227 -2.96 -1.66 8.17
CA LEU A 227 -1.96 -1.29 9.18
C LEU A 227 -1.47 -2.52 9.95
N CYS A 228 -2.37 -3.41 10.36
CA CYS A 228 -2.01 -4.67 11.01
C CYS A 228 -1.17 -5.58 10.11
N PHE A 229 -1.49 -5.64 8.81
CA PHE A 229 -0.74 -6.41 7.81
C PHE A 229 0.71 -5.94 7.68
N ILE A 230 0.96 -4.62 7.69
CA ILE A 230 2.31 -4.06 7.63
C ILE A 230 3.01 -4.00 9.00
N GLY A 231 2.34 -4.43 10.08
CA GLY A 231 2.94 -4.44 11.41
C GLY A 231 2.88 -3.10 12.15
N ILE A 232 1.96 -2.22 11.79
CA ILE A 232 1.69 -0.97 12.52
C ILE A 232 0.48 -1.18 13.41
N ASN A 233 0.68 -1.02 14.72
CA ASN A 233 -0.40 -1.12 15.67
C ASN A 233 -1.34 0.09 15.57
N ASN A 234 -2.64 -0.16 15.62
CA ASN A 234 -3.68 0.85 15.45
C ASN A 234 -4.72 0.77 16.57
N LEU A 235 -4.27 0.73 17.84
CA LEU A 235 -5.15 0.82 19.00
C LEU A 235 -5.73 2.24 19.13
N THR A 236 -6.78 2.53 18.36
CA THR A 236 -7.60 3.74 18.50
C THR A 236 -8.88 3.54 19.31
N GLU A 237 -9.23 2.32 19.72
CA GLU A 237 -10.39 2.12 20.59
C GLU A 237 -10.01 2.33 22.07
N LYS A 238 -10.89 3.06 22.77
CA LYS A 238 -10.73 3.52 24.16
C LYS A 238 -10.03 2.48 25.03
N LYS A 239 -8.79 2.81 25.44
CA LYS A 239 -7.98 2.13 26.47
C LYS A 239 -8.77 1.75 27.75
N GLU A 240 -9.94 2.35 27.99
CA GLU A 240 -10.79 2.08 29.14
C GLU A 240 -11.74 0.87 29.01
N ARG A 241 -11.95 0.28 27.82
CA ARG A 241 -12.96 -0.81 27.63
C ARG A 241 -12.47 -2.10 26.99
N MET A 242 -11.30 -2.11 26.35
CA MET A 242 -10.76 -3.39 25.87
C MET A 242 -10.27 -4.21 27.06
N ILE A 243 -10.66 -5.49 27.08
CA ILE A 243 -10.12 -6.45 28.03
C ILE A 243 -8.64 -6.61 27.68
N ASN A 244 -7.73 -6.31 28.62
CA ASN A 244 -6.28 -6.28 28.42
C ASN A 244 -5.73 -7.51 27.65
N THR A 245 -6.37 -8.68 27.81
CA THR A 245 -5.98 -9.92 27.13
C THR A 245 -6.15 -9.86 25.61
N GLU A 246 -7.21 -9.23 25.10
CA GLU A 246 -7.49 -9.14 23.65
C GLU A 246 -6.60 -8.12 22.96
N ALA A 247 -6.36 -6.98 23.61
CA ALA A 247 -5.42 -5.98 23.14
C ALA A 247 -3.99 -6.57 23.01
N ASN A 248 -3.58 -7.41 23.97
CA ASN A 248 -2.29 -8.09 23.93
C ASN A 248 -2.18 -9.09 22.76
N THR A 249 -3.22 -9.90 22.50
CA THR A 249 -3.23 -10.84 21.37
C THR A 249 -3.13 -10.12 20.02
N ASN A 250 -3.79 -8.96 19.86
CA ASN A 250 -3.66 -8.17 18.65
C ASN A 250 -2.23 -7.62 18.47
N ASN A 251 -1.60 -7.16 19.54
CA ASN A 251 -0.21 -6.69 19.51
C ASN A 251 0.77 -7.81 19.09
N GLU A 252 0.54 -9.05 19.52
CA GLU A 252 1.34 -10.21 19.11
C GLU A 252 1.22 -10.46 17.60
N LEU A 253 0.01 -10.44 17.04
CA LEU A 253 -0.21 -10.66 15.61
C LEU A 253 0.47 -9.57 14.76
N VAL A 254 0.33 -8.31 15.16
CA VAL A 254 0.98 -7.16 14.51
C VAL A 254 2.50 -7.32 14.55
N ASN A 255 3.06 -7.72 15.69
CA ASN A 255 4.49 -7.99 15.83
C ASN A 255 4.94 -9.15 14.95
N MET A 256 4.19 -10.25 14.87
CA MET A 256 4.53 -11.38 13.99
C MET A 256 4.55 -10.99 12.52
N ASN A 257 3.56 -10.22 12.05
CA ASN A 257 3.52 -9.69 10.69
C ASN A 257 4.75 -8.83 10.41
N MET A 258 5.08 -7.92 11.32
CA MET A 258 6.27 -7.06 11.21
C MET A 258 7.56 -7.87 11.13
N GLN A 259 7.72 -8.88 12.00
CA GLN A 259 8.91 -9.73 12.04
C GLN A 259 9.08 -10.54 10.76
N SER A 260 7.99 -10.94 10.10
CA SER A 260 8.04 -11.66 8.81
C SER A 260 8.77 -10.89 7.70
N TYR A 261 8.79 -9.55 7.79
CA TYR A 261 9.52 -8.67 6.88
C TYR A 261 10.91 -8.29 7.43
N LEU A 262 11.05 -8.11 8.75
CA LEU A 262 12.29 -7.66 9.37
C LEU A 262 13.36 -8.76 9.39
N ILE A 263 12.99 -10.00 9.76
CA ILE A 263 13.94 -11.10 9.95
C ILE A 263 14.73 -11.41 8.66
N PRO A 264 14.10 -11.54 7.47
CA PRO A 264 14.84 -11.82 6.24
C PRO A 264 15.82 -10.70 5.86
N ARG A 265 15.49 -9.45 6.18
CA ARG A 265 16.42 -8.32 5.99
C ARG A 265 17.60 -8.43 6.96
N LYS A 266 17.35 -8.73 8.23
CA LYS A 266 18.40 -8.98 9.24
C LYS A 266 19.31 -10.14 8.86
N GLN A 267 18.76 -11.21 8.29
CA GLN A 267 19.54 -12.33 7.78
C GLN A 267 20.49 -11.89 6.67
N ALA A 268 20.02 -11.11 5.70
CA ALA A 268 20.87 -10.57 4.65
C ALA A 268 21.95 -9.62 5.19
N CYS A 269 21.65 -8.81 6.22
CA CYS A 269 22.65 -8.00 6.92
C CYS A 269 23.73 -8.88 7.57
N LYS A 270 23.34 -9.98 8.22
CA LYS A 270 24.28 -10.93 8.82
C LYS A 270 25.19 -11.57 7.77
N GLU A 271 24.60 -12.07 6.68
CA GLU A 271 25.35 -12.66 5.55
C GLU A 271 26.33 -11.66 4.94
N PHE A 272 25.94 -10.39 4.81
CA PHE A 272 26.83 -9.31 4.38
C PHE A 272 27.97 -9.08 5.35
N ASN A 273 27.67 -8.94 6.64
CA ASN A 273 28.68 -8.68 7.64
C ASN A 273 29.68 -9.85 7.74
N ASP A 274 29.21 -11.09 7.63
CA ASP A 274 30.05 -12.28 7.65
C ASP A 274 30.93 -12.37 6.39
N LYS A 275 30.37 -12.15 5.19
CA LYS A 275 31.12 -12.20 3.93
C LYS A 275 32.25 -11.15 3.87
N PHE A 276 31.99 -9.95 4.36
CA PHE A 276 32.92 -8.82 4.27
C PHE A 276 33.71 -8.55 5.55
N GLY A 277 33.62 -9.45 6.55
CA GLY A 277 34.38 -9.34 7.80
C GLY A 277 34.02 -8.12 8.65
N LEU A 278 32.76 -7.67 8.59
CA LEU A 278 32.24 -6.53 9.35
C LEU A 278 31.59 -6.96 10.67
N THR A 279 31.40 -8.25 10.90
CA THR A 279 30.79 -8.80 12.12
C THR A 279 31.54 -8.33 13.38
N GLY A 280 30.81 -7.76 14.34
CA GLY A 280 31.37 -7.19 15.57
C GLY A 280 32.08 -5.83 15.42
N THR A 281 32.11 -5.26 14.22
CA THR A 281 32.70 -3.94 13.96
C THR A 281 31.66 -2.82 14.04
N SER A 282 32.11 -1.58 14.25
CA SER A 282 31.24 -0.39 14.18
C SER A 282 30.67 -0.10 12.79
N LYS A 283 31.15 -0.82 11.75
CA LYS A 283 30.69 -0.70 10.36
C LYS A 283 29.72 -1.81 9.95
N ALA A 284 29.37 -2.72 10.85
CA ALA A 284 28.36 -3.74 10.59
C ALA A 284 27.05 -3.08 10.14
N ILE A 285 26.51 -3.55 9.02
CA ILE A 285 25.20 -3.09 8.54
C ILE A 285 24.10 -3.77 9.35
N ASP A 286 23.02 -3.05 9.60
CA ASP A 286 21.83 -3.60 10.24
C ASP A 286 20.57 -2.94 9.69
N VAL A 287 19.41 -3.51 10.01
CA VAL A 287 18.11 -2.97 9.70
C VAL A 287 17.24 -2.99 10.94
N LYS A 288 16.73 -1.81 11.29
CA LYS A 288 15.85 -1.61 12.43
C LYS A 288 14.53 -1.00 11.97
N LEU A 289 13.55 -1.07 12.84
CA LEU A 289 12.31 -0.31 12.68
C LEU A 289 12.61 1.15 13.01
N ARG A 290 12.03 2.07 12.25
CA ARG A 290 12.19 3.50 12.52
C ARG A 290 11.70 3.82 13.94
N SER A 291 12.51 4.57 14.71
CA SER A 291 12.37 4.75 16.17
C SER A 291 11.00 5.22 16.63
N ASP A 292 10.30 6.04 15.84
CA ASP A 292 8.97 6.54 16.21
C ASP A 292 7.92 5.42 16.17
N LEU A 293 8.06 4.46 15.25
CA LEU A 293 7.25 3.24 15.25
C LEU A 293 7.66 2.30 16.38
N TYR A 294 8.97 2.16 16.63
CA TYR A 294 9.48 1.33 17.72
C TYR A 294 9.00 1.81 19.09
N ASN A 295 8.95 3.12 19.34
CA ASN A 295 8.42 3.68 20.58
C ASN A 295 6.90 3.50 20.69
N ILE A 296 6.14 3.67 19.61
CA ILE A 296 4.70 3.35 19.57
C ILE A 296 4.45 1.86 19.86
N ILE A 297 5.32 0.96 19.36
CA ILE A 297 5.22 -0.48 19.60
C ILE A 297 5.67 -0.84 21.03
N LYS A 298 6.73 -0.21 21.55
CA LYS A 298 7.29 -0.46 22.88
C LYS A 298 6.42 0.08 24.01
N GLU A 299 5.76 1.22 23.82
CA GLU A 299 4.73 1.71 24.75
C GLU A 299 3.50 0.79 24.82
N ASN A 300 3.36 -0.17 23.89
CA ASN A 300 2.31 -1.18 23.85
C ASN A 300 2.76 -2.58 24.33
N GLU A 301 3.88 -2.68 25.07
CA GLU A 301 4.46 -3.92 25.62
C GLU A 301 4.57 -5.07 24.60
N SER A 302 5.62 -5.05 23.79
CA SER A 302 6.08 -6.26 23.10
C SER A 302 6.90 -7.12 24.08
N ILE A 303 6.42 -8.32 24.37
CA ILE A 303 7.10 -9.33 25.22
C ILE A 303 8.07 -10.22 24.40
N VAL A 304 8.38 -9.84 23.15
CA VAL A 304 9.40 -10.56 22.39
C VAL A 304 10.74 -10.23 23.01
N ASN A 305 11.24 -11.12 23.87
CA ASN A 305 12.61 -11.07 24.37
C ASN A 305 13.53 -10.88 23.17
N ASP A 306 14.31 -9.81 23.21
CA ASP A 306 15.46 -9.64 22.32
C ASP A 306 16.27 -10.93 22.44
N TYR A 307 16.38 -11.70 21.34
CA TYR A 307 17.32 -12.80 21.24
C TYR A 307 18.72 -12.19 21.15
N ASP A 308 19.20 -11.62 22.26
CA ASP A 308 20.61 -11.45 22.50
C ASP A 308 21.17 -12.86 22.69
N MET A 309 21.90 -13.34 21.69
CA MET A 309 22.78 -14.48 21.90
C MET A 309 23.86 -14.02 22.89
N GLU A 310 23.61 -14.25 24.18
CA GLU A 310 24.67 -14.30 25.18
C GLU A 310 25.68 -15.34 24.70
N VAL A 311 26.83 -14.85 24.24
CA VAL A 311 28.03 -15.66 24.09
C VAL A 311 28.47 -15.99 25.51
N ASP A 312 28.05 -17.16 25.99
CA ASP A 312 28.52 -17.72 27.25
C ASP A 312 30.02 -18.02 27.10
N ASN A 313 30.85 -17.19 27.73
CA ASN A 313 32.26 -17.46 27.91
C ASN A 313 32.41 -18.41 29.11
N GLY A 314 32.40 -19.70 28.82
CA GLY A 314 32.75 -20.79 29.73
C GLY A 314 33.54 -21.88 29.03
#